data_AF-A0A1W6JX97-F1
#
_entry.id   AF-A0A1W6JX97-F1
#
_cell.length_a   1.000
_cell.length_b   1.000
_cell.length_c   1.000
_cell.angle_alpha   90.00
_cell.angle_beta   90.00
_cell.angle_gamma   90.00
#
_symmetry.space_group_name_H-M   'P 1'
#
loop_
_entity.id
_entity.type
_entity.pdbx_description
1 polymer ?
#
loop_
_entity_poly.entity_id
_entity_poly.type
_entity_poly.pdbx_seq_one_letter_code
_entity_poly.pdbx_strand_id
1 'polypeptide(L)'
;MKVAVPVTNDRIEGPGEAEEVHIYEINGNEIKLLEKYENPALKAMAARGVHMLKSALDRGVNAVIVAEIGSPGVRLLQGKAKIYIAENMQVNEALEKLIRGELKETNKPTHEEHHHEF
;
A
#
# COMPACT_ATOMS: atom_id res chain seq x y z
N MET A 1 4.93 -10.14 10.53
CA MET A 1 4.24 -8.85 10.29
C MET A 1 3.31 -8.98 9.10
N LYS A 2 2.17 -8.28 9.10
CA LYS A 2 1.23 -8.27 7.98
C LYS A 2 1.43 -7.04 7.09
N VAL A 3 1.50 -7.24 5.78
CA VAL A 3 1.80 -6.19 4.79
C VAL A 3 0.73 -6.22 3.71
N ALA A 4 0.09 -5.08 3.44
CA ALA A 4 -0.79 -4.93 2.28
C ALA A 4 -0.04 -4.34 1.09
N VAL A 5 -0.36 -4.84 -0.10
CA VAL A 5 0.22 -4.40 -1.37
C VAL A 5 -0.93 -4.21 -2.38
N PRO A 6 -1.12 -3.01 -2.96
CA PRO A 6 -2.00 -2.81 -4.10
C PRO A 6 -1.31 -3.35 -5.37
N VAL A 7 -1.99 -4.24 -6.10
CA VAL A 7 -1.39 -5.02 -7.19
C VAL A 7 -2.24 -4.96 -8.46
N THR A 8 -1.54 -4.80 -9.59
CA THR A 8 -2.07 -4.97 -10.96
C THR A 8 -1.03 -5.75 -11.74
N ASN A 9 -1.40 -6.89 -12.35
CA ASN A 9 -0.47 -7.73 -13.13
C ASN A 9 0.88 -8.02 -12.42
N ASP A 10 0.83 -8.43 -11.14
CA ASP A 10 2.01 -8.70 -10.28
C ASP A 10 2.97 -7.51 -10.05
N ARG A 11 2.53 -6.29 -10.39
CA ARG A 11 3.25 -5.04 -10.14
C ARG A 11 2.59 -4.24 -9.03
N ILE A 12 3.40 -3.49 -8.31
CA ILE A 12 2.94 -2.58 -7.27
C ILE A 12 2.48 -1.29 -7.91
N GLU A 13 1.27 -0.87 -7.56
CA GLU A 13 0.63 0.34 -8.10
C GLU A 13 0.24 1.32 -6.99
N GLY A 14 -0.39 2.43 -7.37
CA GLY A 14 -1.00 3.36 -6.42
C GLY A 14 -2.20 2.74 -5.70
N PRO A 15 -2.43 3.07 -4.41
CA PRO A 15 -3.55 2.52 -3.65
C PRO A 15 -4.92 2.90 -4.22
N GLY A 16 -5.00 3.96 -5.02
CA GLY A 16 -6.24 4.44 -5.66
C GLY A 16 -6.60 3.76 -6.98
N GLU A 17 -5.67 3.03 -7.60
CA GLU A 17 -5.79 2.60 -9.00
C GLU A 17 -5.62 1.09 -9.21
N ALA A 18 -4.92 0.40 -8.29
CA ALA A 18 -4.67 -1.02 -8.43
C ALA A 18 -5.95 -1.87 -8.49
N GLU A 19 -5.88 -2.99 -9.21
CA GLU A 19 -7.02 -3.90 -9.37
C GLU A 19 -7.34 -4.67 -8.09
N GLU A 20 -6.29 -5.17 -7.42
CA GLU A 20 -6.39 -6.02 -6.24
C GLU A 20 -5.59 -5.46 -5.07
N VAL A 21 -5.92 -5.94 -3.88
CA VAL A 21 -5.08 -5.82 -2.68
C VAL A 21 -4.66 -7.22 -2.25
N HIS A 22 -3.36 -7.42 -2.11
CA HIS A 22 -2.78 -8.63 -1.58
C HIS A 22 -2.29 -8.38 -0.15
N ILE A 23 -2.60 -9.29 0.78
CA ILE A 23 -2.07 -9.27 2.13
C ILE A 23 -1.10 -10.42 2.31
N TYR A 24 0.12 -10.08 2.69
CA TYR A 24 1.19 -11.02 2.99
C TYR A 24 1.48 -11.02 4.49
N GLU A 25 1.83 -12.18 5.01
CA GLU A 25 2.48 -12.34 6.30
C GLU A 25 3.96 -12.63 6.07
N ILE A 26 4.81 -11.88 6.76
CA ILE A 26 6.27 -12.02 6.72
C ILE A 26 6.75 -12.43 8.11
N ASN A 27 7.37 -13.61 8.20
CA ASN A 27 7.94 -14.17 9.43
C ASN A 27 9.42 -14.50 9.17
N GLY A 28 10.32 -13.58 9.51
CA GLY A 28 11.74 -13.69 9.15
C GLY A 28 11.92 -13.63 7.64
N ASN A 29 12.40 -14.71 7.03
CA ASN A 29 12.57 -14.84 5.58
C ASN A 29 11.37 -15.53 4.89
N GLU A 30 10.37 -15.98 5.64
CA GLU A 30 9.19 -16.64 5.07
C GLU A 30 8.13 -15.61 4.68
N ILE A 31 7.64 -15.70 3.44
CA ILE A 31 6.56 -14.89 2.88
C ILE A 31 5.37 -15.81 2.63
N LYS A 32 4.21 -15.45 3.18
CA LYS A 32 2.95 -16.17 2.97
C LYS A 32 1.87 -15.21 2.50
N LEU A 33 1.26 -15.47 1.34
CA LEU A 33 0.04 -14.78 0.93
C LEU A 33 -1.13 -15.25 1.80
N LEU A 34 -1.75 -14.34 2.54
CA LEU A 34 -2.89 -14.63 3.42
C LEU A 34 -4.23 -14.42 2.71
N GLU A 35 -4.35 -13.34 1.94
CA GLU A 35 -5.61 -12.92 1.33
C GLU A 35 -5.34 -12.13 0.05
N LYS A 36 -6.25 -12.26 -0.92
CA LYS A 36 -6.40 -11.36 -2.07
C LYS A 36 -7.85 -10.91 -2.15
N TYR A 37 -8.06 -9.64 -2.48
CA TYR A 37 -9.42 -9.11 -2.68
C TYR A 37 -9.41 -7.95 -3.67
N GLU A 38 -10.54 -7.72 -4.33
CA GLU A 38 -10.74 -6.57 -5.24
C GLU A 38 -10.54 -5.26 -4.48
N ASN A 39 -9.80 -4.33 -5.08
CA ASN A 39 -9.53 -3.05 -4.45
C ASN A 39 -10.79 -2.20 -4.30
N PRO A 40 -11.25 -1.88 -3.07
CA PRO A 40 -12.46 -1.07 -2.86
C PRO A 40 -12.32 0.37 -3.40
N ALA A 41 -11.09 0.84 -3.64
CA ALA A 41 -10.82 2.10 -4.33
C ALA A 41 -11.50 2.18 -5.71
N LEU A 42 -11.65 1.05 -6.40
CA LEU A 42 -12.26 0.99 -7.74
C LEU A 42 -13.72 1.46 -7.71
N LYS A 43 -14.42 1.25 -6.59
CA LYS A 43 -15.82 1.61 -6.38
C LYS A 43 -16.01 2.98 -5.72
N ALA A 44 -14.93 3.63 -5.28
CA ALA A 44 -14.99 4.92 -4.61
C ALA A 44 -15.05 6.08 -5.62
N MET A 45 -15.91 7.07 -5.36
CA MET A 45 -16.03 8.27 -6.20
C MET A 45 -14.97 9.34 -5.88
N ALA A 46 -14.41 9.33 -4.66
CA ALA A 46 -13.40 10.27 -4.20
C ALA A 46 -12.48 9.60 -3.16
N ALA A 47 -11.30 10.18 -2.93
CA ALA A 47 -10.31 9.69 -1.97
C ALA A 47 -10.02 8.17 -2.12
N ARG A 48 -9.93 7.70 -3.37
CA ARG A 48 -9.86 6.26 -3.72
C ARG A 48 -8.78 5.53 -2.94
N GLY A 49 -7.57 6.09 -2.86
CA GLY A 49 -6.46 5.53 -2.09
C GLY A 49 -6.77 5.37 -0.59
N VAL A 50 -7.51 6.30 0.01
CA VAL A 50 -7.93 6.21 1.43
C VAL A 50 -8.84 5.01 1.66
N HIS A 51 -9.74 4.70 0.72
CA HIS A 51 -10.61 3.53 0.83
C HIS A 51 -9.84 2.21 0.80
N MET A 52 -8.86 2.08 -0.10
CA MET A 52 -7.95 0.93 -0.14
C MET A 52 -7.20 0.79 1.20
N LEU A 53 -6.54 1.86 1.64
CA LEU A 53 -5.72 1.86 2.85
C LEU A 53 -6.54 1.55 4.10
N LYS A 54 -7.75 2.08 4.20
CA LYS A 54 -8.68 1.75 5.29
C LYS A 54 -9.04 0.26 5.29
N SER A 55 -9.35 -0.30 4.13
CA SER A 55 -9.66 -1.74 4.00
C SER A 55 -8.51 -2.65 4.44
N ALA A 56 -7.27 -2.21 4.26
CA ALA A 56 -6.08 -2.91 4.72
C ALA A 56 -5.91 -2.76 6.24
N LEU A 57 -6.10 -1.55 6.79
CA LEU A 57 -6.08 -1.31 8.24
C LEU A 57 -7.13 -2.15 8.99
N ASP A 58 -8.35 -2.25 8.45
CA ASP A 58 -9.43 -3.06 9.02
C ASP A 58 -9.06 -4.56 9.10
N ARG A 59 -8.08 -5.01 8.31
CA ARG A 59 -7.50 -6.37 8.33
C ARG A 59 -6.25 -6.51 9.21
N GLY A 60 -5.89 -5.45 9.94
CA GLY A 60 -4.81 -5.45 10.92
C GLY A 60 -3.41 -5.50 10.31
N VAL A 61 -3.21 -4.90 9.13
CA VAL A 61 -1.86 -4.79 8.54
C VAL A 61 -0.97 -3.88 9.38
N ASN A 62 0.31 -4.22 9.47
CA ASN A 62 1.33 -3.43 10.16
C ASN A 62 2.06 -2.47 9.21
N ALA A 63 2.01 -2.75 7.91
CA ALA A 63 2.66 -1.96 6.88
C ALA A 63 1.90 -2.03 5.55
N VAL A 64 2.15 -1.04 4.70
CA VAL A 64 1.73 -1.03 3.30
C VAL A 64 2.93 -0.79 2.40
N ILE A 65 3.04 -1.50 1.29
CA ILE A 65 3.99 -1.22 0.21
C ILE A 65 3.20 -0.66 -0.96
N VAL A 66 3.52 0.54 -1.43
CA VAL A 66 2.78 1.24 -2.47
C VAL A 66 3.73 1.87 -3.48
N ALA A 67 3.30 2.07 -4.72
CA ALA A 67 4.09 2.82 -5.70
C ALA A 67 4.14 4.31 -5.32
N GLU A 68 3.03 4.83 -4.81
CA GLU A 68 2.88 6.22 -4.42
C GLU A 68 1.88 6.38 -3.27
N ILE A 69 1.90 7.54 -2.60
CA ILE A 69 0.93 7.88 -1.57
C ILE A 69 0.75 9.40 -1.44
N GLY A 70 -0.51 9.83 -1.46
CA GLY A 70 -0.88 11.23 -1.23
C GLY A 70 -1.03 11.58 0.25
N SER A 71 -1.12 12.88 0.54
CA SER A 71 -1.27 13.43 1.90
C SER A 71 -2.41 12.80 2.71
N PRO A 72 -3.62 12.56 2.14
CA PRO A 72 -4.70 11.89 2.87
C PRO A 72 -4.34 10.46 3.33
N GLY A 73 -3.62 9.71 2.50
CA GLY A 73 -3.19 8.35 2.81
C GLY A 73 -2.15 8.32 3.93
N VAL A 74 -1.16 9.23 3.87
CA VAL A 74 -0.15 9.37 4.93
C VAL A 74 -0.80 9.70 6.26
N ARG A 75 -1.72 10.67 6.29
CA ARG A 75 -2.47 11.06 7.50
C ARG A 75 -3.30 9.91 8.07
N LEU A 76 -3.91 9.08 7.21
CA LEU A 76 -4.70 7.94 7.64
C LEU A 76 -3.83 6.90 8.38
N LEU A 77 -2.64 6.61 7.86
CA LEU A 77 -1.74 5.55 8.32
C LEU A 77 -0.83 5.98 9.48
N GLN A 78 -0.68 7.29 9.70
CA GLN A 78 0.16 7.85 10.76
C GLN A 78 -0.14 7.19 12.13
N GLY A 79 0.88 6.58 12.72
CA GLY A 79 0.79 5.89 14.01
C GLY A 79 0.06 4.54 13.99
N LYS A 80 -0.39 4.06 12.82
CA LYS A 80 -1.16 2.80 12.68
C LYS A 80 -0.43 1.74 11.85
N ALA A 81 0.22 2.16 10.76
CA ALA A 81 0.99 1.27 9.90
C ALA A 81 2.16 2.02 9.25
N LYS A 82 3.21 1.28 8.93
CA LYS A 82 4.37 1.80 8.18
C LYS A 82 4.05 1.94 6.70
N ILE A 83 4.69 2.90 6.04
CA ILE A 83 4.52 3.13 4.60
C ILE A 83 5.86 2.90 3.93
N TYR A 84 5.84 2.10 2.88
CA TYR A 84 7.00 1.67 2.12
C TYR A 84 6.78 2.00 0.64
N ILE A 85 7.75 2.68 0.02
CA ILE A 85 7.66 3.12 -1.38
C ILE A 85 8.41 2.15 -2.30
N ALA A 86 7.72 1.65 -3.32
CA ALA A 86 8.24 0.71 -4.31
C ALA A 86 7.73 1.08 -5.72
N GLU A 87 8.21 2.19 -6.26
CA GLU A 87 7.88 2.68 -7.60
C GLU A 87 8.33 1.67 -8.68
N ASN A 88 7.43 1.35 -9.61
CA ASN A 88 7.71 0.49 -10.78
C ASN A 88 8.28 -0.90 -10.44
N MET A 89 7.94 -1.45 -9.27
CA MET A 89 8.50 -2.71 -8.78
C MET A 89 7.52 -3.89 -8.93
N GLN A 90 8.07 -5.09 -9.13
CA GLN A 90 7.28 -6.32 -8.97
C GLN A 90 7.04 -6.63 -7.49
N VAL A 91 5.92 -7.27 -7.17
CA VAL A 91 5.53 -7.56 -5.79
C VAL A 91 6.60 -8.41 -5.07
N ASN A 92 7.10 -9.47 -5.73
CA ASN A 92 8.12 -10.34 -5.13
C ASN A 92 9.42 -9.59 -4.83
N GLU A 93 9.88 -8.75 -5.76
CA GLU A 93 11.10 -7.95 -5.57
C GLU A 93 10.96 -7.00 -4.37
N ALA A 94 9.80 -6.36 -4.21
CA ALA A 94 9.55 -5.46 -3.08
C ALA A 94 9.46 -6.20 -1.75
N LEU A 95 8.84 -7.38 -1.71
CA LEU A 95 8.79 -8.19 -0.49
C LEU A 95 10.20 -8.65 -0.08
N GLU A 96 11.05 -9.05 -1.02
CA GLU A 96 12.44 -9.38 -0.75
C GLU A 96 13.23 -8.18 -0.22
N LYS A 97 13.11 -7.01 -0.86
CA LYS A 97 13.75 -5.77 -0.40
C LYS A 97 13.26 -5.33 0.97
N LEU A 98 11.98 -5.53 1.28
CA LEU A 98 11.43 -5.26 2.61
C LEU A 98 12.09 -6.15 3.66
N ILE A 99 12.23 -7.46 3.40
CA ILE A 99 12.91 -8.41 4.31
C ILE A 99 14.37 -8.00 4.54
N ARG A 100 15.04 -7.52 3.50
CA ARG A 100 16.45 -7.06 3.59
C ARG A 100 16.60 -5.68 4.24
N GLY A 101 15.50 -4.96 4.51
CA GLY A 101 15.53 -3.60 5.04
C GLY A 101 15.98 -2.55 4.02
N GLU A 102 15.90 -2.86 2.73
CA GLU A 102 16.37 -2.02 1.61
C GLU A 102 15.26 -1.12 1.06
N LEU A 103 14.01 -1.34 1.46
CA LEU A 103 12.88 -0.60 0.93
C LEU A 103 12.65 0.71 1.68
N LYS A 104 12.39 1.80 0.94
CA LYS A 104 12.27 3.16 1.49
C LYS A 104 11.01 3.31 2.35
N GLU A 105 11.19 3.42 3.67
CA GLU A 105 10.12 3.83 4.58
C GLU A 105 9.86 5.34 4.45
N THR A 106 8.60 5.77 4.51
CA THR A 106 8.24 7.20 4.50
C THR A 106 7.14 7.52 5.50
N ASN A 107 7.15 8.77 5.98
CA ASN A 107 6.05 9.40 6.70
C ASN A 107 5.58 10.70 6.00
N LYS A 108 5.97 10.87 4.74
CA LYS A 108 5.66 12.03 3.88
C LYS A 108 5.00 11.55 2.59
N PRO A 109 4.11 12.37 2.00
CA PRO A 109 3.49 12.05 0.71
C PRO A 109 4.53 12.06 -0.42
N THR A 110 4.30 11.25 -1.46
CA THR A 110 5.10 11.26 -2.69
C THR A 110 4.53 12.21 -3.74
N HIS A 111 3.25 12.55 -3.63
CA HIS A 111 2.58 13.57 -4.43
C HIS A 111 1.61 14.38 -3.55
N GLU A 112 1.45 15.67 -3.85
CA GLU A 112 0.41 16.50 -3.25
C GLU A 112 -0.77 16.58 -4.22
N GLU A 113 -1.99 16.32 -3.73
CA GLU A 113 -3.18 16.62 -4.52
C GLU A 113 -3.33 18.15 -4.57
N HIS A 114 -3.16 18.74 -5.75
CA HIS A 114 -3.51 20.13 -6.00
C HIS A 114 -5.03 20.26 -5.85
N HIS A 115 -5.49 20.77 -4.71
CA HIS A 115 -6.88 21.17 -4.54
C HIS A 115 -7.17 22.31 -5.53
N HIS A 116 -7.95 22.04 -6.57
CA HIS A 116 -8.67 23.09 -7.28
C HIS A 116 -9.73 23.62 -6.31
N GLU A 117 -9.46 24.79 -5.74
CA GLU A 117 -10.48 25.62 -5.11
C GLU A 117 -11.52 25.99 -6.19
N PHE A 118 -12.78 25.64 -5.95
CA PHE A 118 -13.93 26.15 -6.72
C PHE A 118 -14.44 27.43 -6.06
#